data_AF-A0A1M3N4P0-F1
#
_entry.id   AF-A0A1M3N4P0-F1
#
_cell.length_a   1.000
_cell.length_b   1.000
_cell.length_c   1.000
_cell.angle_alpha   90.00
_cell.angle_beta   90.00
_cell.angle_gamma   90.00
#
_symmetry.space_group_name_H-M   'P 1'
#
loop_
_entity.id
_entity.type
_entity.pdbx_description
1 polymer ?
#
loop_
_entity_poly.entity_id
_entity_poly.type
_entity_poly.pdbx_seq_one_letter_code
_entity_poly.pdbx_strand_id
1 'polypeptide(L)'
;MKPHVPIELSDLVAEARSDGPSPEALSRLADEASARAAAAPVTSRSVGRLASRLGVAAVVSAAAFGILTAAGVFDTSSDSEPAPSATPAPAPAPASDEQPTVAQPAADPVVDDSTNVVPAVPTIDVRSLPAPQGATAGVKVPAAPPDDASEGALLRRAYAATTTAPRQALALTVEHARRFPTGVLAEEREVIAIEALAKLGRDDEARSRSSAFFAAHPGSAYRLRIDDALRKSASPAPSPRESHDP
;
A
#
# COMPACT_ATOMS: atom_id res chain seq x y z
N MET A 1 40.51 36.32 21.48
CA MET A 1 39.53 35.80 20.50
C MET A 1 39.79 34.31 20.28
N LYS A 2 38.83 33.42 20.58
CA LYS A 2 38.87 32.03 20.11
C LYS A 2 38.27 31.99 18.70
N PRO A 3 38.91 31.32 17.72
CA PRO A 3 38.35 31.20 16.38
C PRO A 3 37.12 30.29 16.41
N HIS A 4 36.00 30.79 15.88
CA HIS A 4 34.80 30.00 15.61
C HIS A 4 35.09 29.15 14.38
N VAL A 5 35.27 27.84 14.56
CA VAL A 5 35.38 26.90 13.43
C VAL A 5 33.95 26.63 12.94
N PRO A 6 33.62 26.87 11.67
CA PRO A 6 32.31 26.55 11.12
C PRO A 6 32.12 25.03 11.10
N ILE A 7 30.98 24.56 11.61
CA ILE A 7 30.60 23.14 11.54
C ILE A 7 30.26 22.86 10.08
N GLU A 8 31.07 22.04 9.42
CA GLU A 8 30.82 21.60 8.05
C GLU A 8 29.62 20.64 8.02
N LEU A 9 28.78 20.76 6.99
CA LEU A 9 27.59 19.90 6.83
C LEU A 9 27.93 18.40 6.81
N SER A 10 29.15 18.04 6.40
CA SER A 10 29.66 16.68 6.45
C SER A 10 29.75 16.12 7.88
N ASP A 11 30.14 16.95 8.84
CA ASP A 11 30.30 16.54 10.23
C ASP A 11 28.93 16.39 10.89
N LEU A 12 27.98 17.28 10.56
CA LEU A 12 26.59 17.16 11.01
C LEU A 12 25.90 15.89 10.47
N VAL A 13 26.16 15.53 9.21
CA VAL A 13 25.62 14.31 8.58
C VAL A 13 26.31 13.05 9.10
N ALA A 14 27.60 13.12 9.44
CA ALA A 14 28.30 12.01 10.10
C ALA A 14 27.74 11.77 11.50
N GLU A 15 27.56 12.83 12.29
CA GLU A 15 27.02 12.76 13.65
C GLU A 15 25.58 12.22 13.66
N ALA A 16 24.74 12.66 12.72
CA ALA A 16 23.37 12.17 12.58
C ALA A 16 23.28 10.69 12.14
N ARG A 17 24.33 10.14 11.53
CA ARG A 17 24.39 8.70 11.19
C ARG A 17 24.84 7.85 12.36
N SER A 18 25.60 8.40 13.30
CA SER A 18 25.98 7.72 14.54
C SER A 18 24.87 7.71 15.59
N ASP A 19 23.89 8.60 15.50
CA ASP A 19 22.79 8.73 16.45
C ASP A 19 21.59 7.80 16.15
N GLY A 20 21.90 6.56 15.75
CA GLY A 20 20.91 5.52 15.50
C GLY A 20 20.35 4.91 16.79
N PRO A 21 19.13 4.33 16.75
CA PRO A 21 18.57 3.65 17.91
C PRO A 21 19.50 2.54 18.39
N SER A 22 19.72 2.45 19.71
CA SER A 22 20.61 1.44 20.28
C SER A 22 20.13 0.03 19.93
N PRO A 23 21.03 -0.95 19.77
CA PRO A 23 20.67 -2.33 19.43
C PRO A 23 19.68 -2.93 20.44
N GLU A 24 19.75 -2.54 21.71
CA GLU A 24 18.80 -2.95 22.74
C GLU A 24 17.38 -2.43 22.51
N ALA A 25 17.23 -1.18 22.02
CA ALA A 25 15.93 -0.62 21.70
C ALA A 25 15.30 -1.34 20.51
N LEU A 26 16.10 -1.75 19.53
CA LEU A 26 15.65 -2.55 18.40
C LEU A 26 15.20 -3.95 18.82
N SER A 27 15.93 -4.61 19.73
CA SER A 27 15.55 -5.93 20.26
C SER A 27 14.21 -5.87 21.02
N ARG A 28 14.02 -4.84 21.87
CA ARG A 28 12.75 -4.65 22.59
C ARG A 28 11.56 -4.44 21.66
N LEU A 29 11.75 -3.65 20.59
CA LEU A 29 10.71 -3.46 19.58
C LEU A 29 10.38 -4.76 18.81
N ALA A 30 11.38 -5.60 18.55
CA ALA A 30 11.19 -6.89 17.90
C ALA A 30 10.45 -7.90 18.80
N ASP A 31 10.77 -7.92 20.09
CA ASP A 31 10.08 -8.76 21.08
C ASP A 31 8.62 -8.32 21.25
N GLU A 32 8.37 -7.02 21.32
CA GLU A 32 7.02 -6.47 21.46
C GLU A 32 6.15 -6.73 20.21
N ALA A 33 6.74 -6.63 19.01
CA ALA A 33 6.08 -7.00 17.76
C ALA A 33 5.74 -8.50 17.70
N SER A 34 6.65 -9.36 18.15
CA SER A 34 6.47 -10.81 18.17
C SER A 34 5.39 -11.24 19.18
N ALA A 35 5.36 -10.63 20.36
CA ALA A 35 4.31 -10.85 21.36
C ALA A 35 2.93 -10.43 20.84
N ARG A 36 2.85 -9.33 20.09
CA ARG A 36 1.61 -8.86 19.48
C ARG A 36 1.11 -9.74 18.32
N ALA A 37 2.03 -10.34 17.57
CA ALA A 37 1.70 -11.33 16.55
C ALA A 37 1.20 -12.65 17.16
N ALA A 38 1.77 -13.08 18.30
CA ALA A 38 1.33 -14.26 19.03
C ALA A 38 -0.03 -14.10 19.74
N ALA A 39 -0.44 -12.86 20.04
CA ALA A 39 -1.70 -12.54 20.71
C ALA A 39 -2.90 -12.38 19.76
N ALA A 40 -2.73 -12.50 18.44
CA ALA A 40 -3.81 -12.36 17.47
C ALA A 40 -4.58 -13.69 17.30
N PRO A 41 -5.91 -13.73 17.52
CA PRO A 41 -6.69 -14.93 17.26
C PRO A 41 -6.76 -15.19 15.76
N VAL A 42 -6.09 -16.25 15.30
CA VAL A 42 -6.29 -16.85 13.98
C VAL A 42 -7.70 -17.41 13.90
N THR A 43 -8.65 -16.56 13.49
CA THR A 43 -10.00 -17.01 13.13
C THR A 43 -9.92 -17.75 11.80
N SER A 44 -9.67 -19.06 11.89
CA SER A 44 -9.86 -20.00 10.80
C SER A 44 -11.32 -19.96 10.37
N ARG A 45 -11.63 -19.17 9.34
CA ARG A 45 -12.92 -19.26 8.65
C ARG A 45 -12.90 -20.53 7.82
N SER A 46 -13.65 -21.50 8.31
CA SER A 46 -13.94 -22.81 7.74
C SER A 46 -14.20 -22.75 6.24
N VAL A 47 -13.31 -23.38 5.46
CA VAL A 47 -13.58 -23.73 4.06
C VAL A 47 -14.51 -24.93 4.06
N GLY A 48 -15.81 -24.68 3.91
CA GLY A 48 -16.87 -25.69 3.93
C GLY A 48 -17.95 -25.44 2.88
N ARG A 49 -17.69 -25.95 1.67
CA ARG A 49 -18.61 -26.43 0.61
C ARG A 49 -20.03 -25.84 0.53
N LEU A 50 -20.35 -25.24 -0.63
CA LEU A 50 -21.59 -25.61 -1.33
C LEU A 50 -21.45 -25.45 -2.85
N ALA A 51 -21.57 -26.57 -3.54
CA ALA A 51 -21.73 -26.65 -4.99
C ALA A 51 -23.07 -26.05 -5.41
N SER A 52 -23.10 -25.30 -6.51
CA SER A 52 -24.27 -25.26 -7.39
C SER A 52 -23.82 -25.27 -8.84
N ARG A 53 -24.33 -26.27 -9.57
CA ARG A 53 -24.16 -26.46 -11.02
C ARG A 53 -25.30 -25.73 -11.73
N LEU A 54 -24.99 -25.29 -12.95
CA LEU A 54 -25.87 -24.86 -14.06
C LEU A 54 -26.45 -23.44 -13.93
N GLY A 55 -26.47 -22.60 -14.97
CA GLY A 55 -26.42 -22.91 -16.39
C GLY A 55 -25.87 -21.79 -17.26
N VAL A 56 -25.44 -22.21 -18.44
CA VAL A 56 -25.05 -21.39 -19.59
C VAL A 56 -26.24 -20.54 -20.04
N ALA A 57 -26.03 -19.23 -20.16
CA ALA A 57 -26.77 -18.39 -21.08
C ALA A 57 -25.81 -17.33 -21.64
N ALA A 58 -25.47 -17.50 -22.92
CA ALA A 58 -24.70 -16.56 -23.70
C ALA A 58 -25.51 -15.29 -23.98
N VAL A 59 -24.92 -14.11 -23.76
CA VAL A 59 -25.32 -12.89 -24.47
C VAL A 59 -24.06 -12.11 -24.86
N VAL A 60 -23.84 -12.04 -26.17
CA VAL A 60 -23.02 -11.07 -26.87
C VAL A 60 -23.70 -9.70 -26.78
N SER A 61 -22.97 -8.64 -26.41
CA SER A 61 -23.15 -7.20 -26.81
C SER A 61 -22.14 -6.36 -26.01
N ALA A 62 -21.07 -5.82 -26.61
CA ALA A 62 -21.04 -4.55 -27.35
C ALA A 62 -21.49 -3.32 -26.52
N ALA A 63 -20.52 -2.42 -26.30
CA ALA A 63 -20.62 -0.96 -26.26
C ALA A 63 -21.78 -0.27 -25.50
N ALA A 64 -21.37 0.61 -24.58
CA ALA A 64 -22.04 1.83 -24.13
C ALA A 64 -23.39 1.68 -23.42
N PHE A 65 -23.52 2.30 -22.25
CA PHE A 65 -24.53 3.33 -21.94
C PHE A 65 -24.39 3.70 -20.47
N GLY A 66 -23.94 4.92 -20.21
CA GLY A 66 -24.45 5.61 -19.04
C GLY A 66 -25.93 5.92 -19.28
N ILE A 67 -26.76 5.74 -18.26
CA ILE A 67 -27.97 6.54 -18.02
C ILE A 67 -28.27 6.43 -16.52
N LEU A 68 -28.35 7.62 -15.95
CA LEU A 68 -28.88 8.02 -14.65
C LEU A 68 -30.37 7.66 -14.53
N THR A 69 -30.79 7.06 -13.43
CA THR A 69 -32.10 7.35 -12.82
C THR A 69 -32.01 7.29 -11.30
N ALA A 70 -32.24 8.44 -10.68
CA ALA A 70 -32.56 8.60 -9.26
C ALA A 70 -34.10 8.67 -9.09
N ALA A 71 -34.59 8.02 -8.03
CA ALA A 71 -35.87 8.19 -7.30
C ALA A 71 -36.19 6.79 -6.68
N GLY A 72 -36.35 6.55 -5.39
CA GLY A 72 -36.81 7.40 -4.30
C GLY A 72 -38.32 7.19 -4.08
N VAL A 73 -38.73 6.17 -3.31
CA VAL A 73 -40.01 6.15 -2.57
C VAL A 73 -39.85 5.30 -1.30
N PHE A 74 -40.16 5.94 -0.19
CA PHE A 74 -40.30 5.43 1.16
C PHE A 74 -41.68 4.77 1.35
N ASP A 75 -41.72 3.89 2.34
CA ASP A 75 -42.86 3.65 3.26
C ASP A 75 -44.00 2.69 2.85
N THR A 76 -44.19 1.71 3.72
CA THR A 76 -45.41 1.55 4.55
C THR A 76 -46.04 0.16 4.55
N SER A 77 -46.19 -0.33 5.80
CA SER A 77 -47.27 -1.14 6.35
C SER A 77 -47.53 -2.55 5.86
N SER A 78 -47.31 -3.50 6.77
CA SER A 78 -48.33 -4.49 7.10
C SER A 78 -48.30 -4.76 8.60
N ASP A 79 -49.27 -4.18 9.29
CA ASP A 79 -49.68 -4.56 10.65
C ASP A 79 -51.01 -5.30 10.54
N SER A 80 -51.11 -6.46 11.19
CA SER A 80 -52.37 -7.10 11.60
C SER A 80 -52.07 -8.19 12.63
N GLU A 81 -52.12 -7.82 13.90
CA GLU A 81 -52.52 -8.68 15.04
C GLU A 81 -54.07 -8.69 15.15
N PRO A 82 -54.77 -9.67 15.81
CA PRO A 82 -54.63 -9.93 17.25
C PRO A 82 -54.80 -11.41 17.72
N ALA A 83 -54.31 -11.68 18.94
CA ALA A 83 -54.43 -12.92 19.74
C ALA A 83 -55.84 -13.12 20.39
N PRO A 84 -56.15 -14.19 21.19
CA PRO A 84 -55.60 -14.30 22.56
C PRO A 84 -55.51 -15.71 23.25
N SER A 85 -54.77 -15.69 24.37
CA SER A 85 -54.95 -16.46 25.62
C SER A 85 -54.45 -17.92 25.75
N ALA A 86 -53.37 -18.12 26.51
CA ALA A 86 -53.46 -18.61 27.90
C ALA A 86 -52.10 -18.59 28.64
N THR A 87 -52.10 -18.01 29.84
CA THR A 87 -51.08 -18.05 30.92
C THR A 87 -51.72 -18.91 32.05
N PRO A 88 -51.03 -19.69 32.95
CA PRO A 88 -49.88 -19.28 33.75
C PRO A 88 -48.84 -20.37 34.18
N ALA A 89 -47.82 -19.89 34.91
CA ALA A 89 -46.59 -20.51 35.45
C ALA A 89 -46.80 -21.72 36.42
N PRO A 90 -45.72 -22.45 36.83
CA PRO A 90 -44.78 -21.95 37.86
C PRO A 90 -43.30 -22.34 37.69
N ALA A 91 -42.42 -21.55 38.30
CA ALA A 91 -41.01 -21.89 38.54
C ALA A 91 -40.87 -22.88 39.71
N PRO A 92 -39.79 -23.68 39.72
CA PRO A 92 -38.95 -23.74 40.91
C PRO A 92 -37.43 -23.72 40.58
N ALA A 93 -36.68 -23.04 41.44
CA ALA A 93 -35.25 -23.29 41.72
C ALA A 93 -35.16 -23.85 43.16
N PRO A 94 -34.01 -24.27 43.71
CA PRO A 94 -32.73 -24.77 43.15
C PRO A 94 -32.37 -26.17 43.74
N ALA A 95 -31.29 -26.84 43.28
CA ALA A 95 -30.36 -27.60 44.14
C ALA A 95 -29.30 -28.41 43.34
N SER A 96 -28.11 -28.45 43.95
CA SER A 96 -27.12 -29.54 43.94
C SER A 96 -26.04 -29.55 42.85
N ASP A 97 -24.91 -28.96 43.23
CA ASP A 97 -23.57 -29.55 43.30
C ASP A 97 -23.23 -30.66 42.29
N GLU A 98 -22.40 -30.32 41.30
CA GLU A 98 -21.31 -31.20 40.89
C GLU A 98 -20.03 -30.39 40.73
N GLN A 99 -19.21 -30.46 41.78
CA GLN A 99 -17.83 -29.99 41.83
C GLN A 99 -16.97 -30.90 40.94
N PRO A 100 -16.36 -30.42 39.84
CA PRO A 100 -15.40 -31.22 39.10
C PRO A 100 -14.07 -31.21 39.84
N THR A 101 -13.72 -32.40 40.31
CA THR A 101 -12.40 -32.88 40.71
C THR A 101 -11.24 -32.09 40.10
N VAL A 102 -10.38 -31.57 40.97
CA VAL A 102 -9.06 -31.04 40.64
C VAL A 102 -8.22 -32.16 40.02
N ALA A 103 -8.09 -32.14 38.70
CA ALA A 103 -7.09 -32.93 38.00
C ALA A 103 -5.75 -32.23 38.16
N GLN A 104 -4.89 -32.78 39.01
CA GLN A 104 -3.49 -32.38 39.18
C GLN A 104 -2.68 -32.77 37.95
N PRO A 105 -2.10 -31.83 37.18
CA PRO A 105 -1.18 -32.17 36.11
C PRO A 105 0.21 -32.47 36.68
N ALA A 106 0.72 -33.62 36.27
CA ALA A 106 2.03 -34.15 36.61
C ALA A 106 3.17 -33.32 36.01
N ALA A 107 4.25 -33.28 36.78
CA ALA A 107 5.67 -33.28 36.41
C ALA A 107 6.14 -32.34 35.27
N ASP A 108 7.09 -31.49 35.66
CA ASP A 108 7.95 -30.68 34.81
C ASP A 108 8.54 -31.47 33.62
N PRO A 109 8.50 -30.95 32.39
CA PRO A 109 9.35 -31.46 31.33
C PRO A 109 10.80 -31.05 31.64
N VAL A 110 11.63 -32.06 31.88
CA VAL A 110 13.09 -31.95 31.92
C VAL A 110 13.53 -31.25 30.63
N VAL A 111 14.07 -30.04 30.77
CA VAL A 111 14.69 -29.31 29.67
C VAL A 111 15.97 -30.05 29.33
N ASP A 112 15.95 -30.78 28.22
CA ASP A 112 17.13 -31.36 27.61
C ASP A 112 18.04 -30.18 27.20
N ASP A 113 19.22 -30.09 27.82
CA ASP A 113 20.27 -29.12 27.52
C ASP A 113 20.92 -29.51 26.18
N SER A 114 20.13 -29.36 25.12
CA SER A 114 20.61 -29.43 23.75
C SER A 114 21.47 -28.19 23.50
N THR A 115 22.78 -28.40 23.59
CA THR A 115 23.83 -27.46 23.17
C THR A 115 23.54 -27.00 21.75
N ASN A 116 22.85 -25.86 21.59
CA ASN A 116 22.58 -25.24 20.30
C ASN A 116 23.88 -24.60 19.80
N VAL A 117 24.71 -25.42 19.16
CA VAL A 117 25.86 -24.93 18.39
C VAL A 117 25.30 -24.25 17.15
N VAL A 118 25.23 -22.91 17.21
CA VAL A 118 24.88 -22.07 16.06
C VAL A 118 25.87 -22.39 14.93
N PRO A 119 25.42 -22.85 13.76
CA PRO A 119 26.32 -23.08 12.64
C PRO A 119 26.91 -21.73 12.20
N ALA A 120 28.23 -21.63 12.20
CA ALA A 120 28.92 -20.43 11.75
C ALA A 120 28.55 -20.15 10.28
N VAL A 121 27.86 -19.04 10.04
CA VAL A 121 27.53 -18.58 8.69
C VAL A 121 28.86 -18.18 8.01
N PRO A 122 29.20 -18.76 6.85
CA PRO A 122 30.43 -18.39 6.15
C PRO A 122 30.38 -16.91 5.77
N THR A 123 31.21 -16.10 6.42
CA THR A 123 31.33 -14.67 6.16
C THR A 123 32.47 -14.47 5.18
N ILE A 124 32.19 -13.90 4.00
CA ILE A 124 33.21 -13.49 3.03
C ILE A 124 33.56 -12.03 3.30
N ASP A 125 34.85 -11.74 3.50
CA ASP A 125 35.34 -10.37 3.59
C ASP A 125 35.33 -9.73 2.20
N VAL A 126 34.48 -8.71 2.05
CA VAL A 126 34.27 -7.93 0.81
C VAL A 126 35.57 -7.30 0.30
N ARG A 127 36.54 -7.03 1.17
CA ARG A 127 37.86 -6.47 0.79
C ARG A 127 38.79 -7.50 0.13
N SER A 128 38.47 -8.78 0.28
CA SER A 128 39.18 -9.90 -0.36
C SER A 128 38.61 -10.25 -1.73
N LEU A 129 37.55 -9.58 -2.17
CA LEU A 129 37.07 -9.73 -3.53
C LEU A 129 38.12 -9.18 -4.50
N PRO A 130 38.40 -9.86 -5.62
CA PRO A 130 39.29 -9.35 -6.64
C PRO A 130 38.83 -7.96 -7.07
N ALA A 131 39.74 -6.97 -7.04
CA ALA A 131 39.45 -5.65 -7.57
C ALA A 131 39.01 -5.80 -9.04
N PRO A 132 37.95 -5.09 -9.48
CA PRO A 132 37.53 -5.13 -10.88
C PRO A 132 38.69 -4.64 -11.75
N GLN A 133 39.38 -5.58 -12.40
CA GLN A 133 40.41 -5.28 -13.37
C GLN A 133 39.71 -4.74 -14.61
N GLY A 134 39.70 -3.42 -14.75
CA GLY A 134 39.28 -2.75 -15.99
C GLY A 134 38.14 -1.75 -15.81
N ALA A 135 38.40 -0.65 -15.09
CA ALA A 135 37.62 0.58 -15.22
C ALA A 135 38.52 1.74 -15.66
N THR A 136 39.30 1.53 -16.71
CA THR A 136 40.05 2.60 -17.40
C THR A 136 40.07 2.35 -18.90
N ALA A 137 38.96 2.64 -19.56
CA ALA A 137 38.87 3.13 -20.94
C ALA A 137 37.38 3.35 -21.21
N GLY A 138 37.03 4.51 -21.77
CA GLY A 138 35.65 4.85 -22.10
C GLY A 138 35.01 3.79 -22.99
N VAL A 139 34.28 2.86 -22.38
CA VAL A 139 33.29 2.07 -23.08
C VAL A 139 32.15 3.02 -23.33
N LYS A 140 32.11 3.59 -24.54
CA LYS A 140 30.87 4.09 -25.10
C LYS A 140 29.99 2.85 -25.23
N VAL A 141 29.25 2.54 -24.16
CA VAL A 141 28.21 1.53 -24.18
C VAL A 141 27.35 1.91 -25.39
N PRO A 142 27.28 1.07 -26.44
CA PRO A 142 26.28 1.28 -27.46
C PRO A 142 24.98 1.37 -26.68
N ALA A 143 24.25 2.49 -26.78
CA ALA A 143 22.94 2.60 -26.18
C ALA A 143 22.20 1.36 -26.67
N ALA A 144 22.01 0.38 -25.77
CA ALA A 144 21.22 -0.78 -26.11
C ALA A 144 19.91 -0.19 -26.64
N PRO A 145 19.43 -0.62 -27.83
CA PRO A 145 18.09 -0.23 -28.24
C PRO A 145 17.21 -0.51 -27.02
N PRO A 146 16.46 0.50 -26.53
CA PRO A 146 15.86 0.38 -25.22
C PRO A 146 15.01 -0.88 -25.27
N ASP A 147 15.40 -1.87 -24.45
CA ASP A 147 14.61 -3.09 -24.31
C ASP A 147 13.40 -2.70 -23.47
N ASP A 148 12.52 -1.98 -24.16
CA ASP A 148 11.28 -1.33 -23.75
C ASP A 148 10.17 -2.37 -23.49
N ALA A 149 10.54 -3.65 -23.37
CA ALA A 149 9.61 -4.75 -23.20
C ALA A 149 9.10 -4.87 -21.75
N SER A 150 9.85 -4.38 -20.75
CA SER A 150 9.40 -4.50 -19.35
C SER A 150 8.42 -3.41 -18.95
N GLU A 151 7.39 -3.80 -18.21
CA GLU A 151 6.37 -2.92 -17.62
C GLU A 151 7.00 -1.74 -16.86
N GLY A 152 7.96 -2.05 -15.98
CA GLY A 152 8.67 -1.05 -15.18
C GLY A 152 9.56 -0.11 -16.01
N ALA A 153 10.17 -0.57 -17.11
CA ALA A 153 10.95 0.33 -17.96
C ALA A 153 10.06 1.40 -18.61
N LEU A 154 8.86 1.00 -19.06
CA LEU A 154 7.90 1.92 -19.65
C LEU A 154 7.41 2.96 -18.63
N LEU A 155 7.05 2.55 -17.41
CA LEU A 155 6.59 3.50 -16.39
C LEU A 155 7.71 4.40 -15.86
N ARG A 156 8.96 3.91 -15.73
CA ARG A 156 10.09 4.78 -15.39
C ARG A 156 10.29 5.89 -16.43
N ARG A 157 10.10 5.59 -17.71
CA ARG A 157 10.15 6.61 -18.78
C ARG A 157 8.98 7.58 -18.69
N ALA A 158 7.77 7.08 -18.44
CA ALA A 158 6.59 7.92 -18.24
C ALA A 158 6.79 8.89 -17.08
N TYR A 159 7.29 8.37 -15.94
CA TYR A 159 7.61 9.13 -14.75
C TYR A 159 8.65 10.23 -15.00
N ALA A 160 9.74 9.90 -15.68
CA ALA A 160 10.79 10.87 -16.02
C ALA A 160 10.25 12.00 -16.91
N ALA A 161 9.32 11.69 -17.81
CA ALA A 161 8.68 12.66 -18.69
C ALA A 161 7.68 13.58 -17.97
N THR A 162 7.19 13.23 -16.77
CA THR A 162 6.11 13.97 -16.10
C THR A 162 6.46 15.44 -15.87
N THR A 163 7.72 15.79 -15.62
CA THR A 163 8.12 17.20 -15.35
C THR A 163 8.45 17.99 -16.61
N THR A 164 9.09 17.38 -17.60
CA THR A 164 9.62 18.08 -18.78
C THR A 164 8.72 17.95 -20.00
N ALA A 165 7.98 16.86 -20.11
CA ALA A 165 7.13 16.54 -21.25
C ALA A 165 5.83 15.85 -20.79
N PRO A 166 4.93 16.55 -20.07
CA PRO A 166 3.75 15.93 -19.47
C PRO A 166 2.77 15.33 -20.50
N ARG A 167 2.72 15.86 -21.74
CA ARG A 167 1.96 15.21 -22.83
C ARG A 167 2.54 13.83 -23.19
N GLN A 168 3.86 13.71 -23.21
CA GLN A 168 4.54 12.44 -23.48
C GLN A 168 4.35 11.47 -22.33
N ALA A 169 4.44 11.92 -21.07
CA ALA A 169 4.14 11.09 -19.91
C ALA A 169 2.73 10.48 -20.00
N LEU A 170 1.72 11.29 -20.33
CA LEU A 170 0.35 10.83 -20.51
C LEU A 170 0.20 9.84 -21.69
N ALA A 171 0.91 10.06 -22.80
CA ALA A 171 0.90 9.12 -23.92
C ALA A 171 1.52 7.76 -23.54
N LEU A 172 2.60 7.77 -22.75
CA LEU A 172 3.26 6.56 -22.26
C LEU A 172 2.38 5.77 -21.27
N THR A 173 1.54 6.44 -20.47
CA THR A 173 0.57 5.72 -19.61
C THR A 173 -0.54 5.06 -20.41
N VAL A 174 -1.01 5.70 -21.50
CA VAL A 174 -1.96 5.08 -22.44
C VAL A 174 -1.33 3.86 -23.12
N GLU A 175 -0.07 3.98 -23.54
CA GLU A 175 0.67 2.85 -24.09
C GLU A 175 0.83 1.71 -23.08
N HIS A 176 1.12 2.04 -21.83
CA HIS A 176 1.21 1.07 -20.75
C HIS A 176 -0.10 0.31 -20.55
N ALA A 177 -1.24 1.01 -20.53
CA ALA A 177 -2.56 0.36 -20.43
C ALA A 177 -2.84 -0.62 -21.59
N ARG A 178 -2.37 -0.30 -22.81
CA ARG A 178 -2.52 -1.17 -23.98
C ARG A 178 -1.61 -2.40 -23.91
N ARG A 179 -0.35 -2.22 -23.51
CA ARG A 179 0.65 -3.31 -23.47
C ARG A 179 0.47 -4.21 -22.24
N PHE A 180 0.02 -3.65 -21.12
CA PHE A 180 -0.10 -4.31 -19.82
C PHE A 180 -1.50 -4.08 -19.21
N PRO A 181 -2.58 -4.61 -19.83
CA PRO A 181 -3.95 -4.41 -19.36
C PRO A 181 -4.19 -4.99 -17.96
N THR A 182 -3.48 -6.06 -17.61
CA THR A 182 -3.48 -6.69 -16.28
C THR A 182 -2.14 -6.52 -15.56
N GLY A 183 -1.42 -5.43 -15.87
CA GLY A 183 -0.11 -5.14 -15.29
C GLY A 183 -0.15 -4.88 -13.79
N VAL A 184 0.91 -5.29 -13.08
CA VAL A 184 0.99 -5.14 -11.62
C VAL A 184 1.25 -3.68 -11.20
N LEU A 185 1.71 -2.84 -12.11
CA LEU A 185 2.01 -1.43 -11.89
C LEU A 185 0.86 -0.50 -12.37
N ALA A 186 -0.38 -1.00 -12.35
CA ALA A 186 -1.56 -0.23 -12.73
C ALA A 186 -1.77 1.02 -11.86
N GLU A 187 -1.51 0.95 -10.54
CA GLU A 187 -1.62 2.13 -9.67
C GLU A 187 -0.60 3.21 -10.04
N GLU A 188 0.65 2.83 -10.29
CA GLU A 188 1.71 3.77 -10.68
C GLU A 188 1.41 4.43 -12.04
N ARG A 189 0.85 3.66 -12.99
CA ARG A 189 0.35 4.21 -14.26
C ARG A 189 -0.68 5.32 -14.02
N GLU A 190 -1.69 5.09 -13.17
CA GLU A 190 -2.75 6.08 -12.94
C GLU A 190 -2.23 7.32 -12.23
N VAL A 191 -1.31 7.17 -11.26
CA VAL A 191 -0.65 8.29 -10.59
C VAL A 191 0.08 9.17 -11.59
N ILE A 192 0.89 8.58 -12.47
CA ILE A 192 1.61 9.33 -13.52
C ILE A 192 0.63 10.04 -14.46
N ALA A 193 -0.49 9.39 -14.82
CA ALA A 193 -1.50 10.01 -15.67
C ALA A 193 -2.16 11.23 -15.00
N ILE A 194 -2.50 11.14 -13.72
CA ILE A 194 -3.08 12.25 -12.94
C ILE A 194 -2.09 13.41 -12.84
N GLU A 195 -0.82 13.14 -12.52
CA GLU A 195 0.22 14.17 -12.43
C GLU A 195 0.46 14.86 -13.78
N ALA A 196 0.49 14.09 -14.86
CA ALA A 196 0.64 14.63 -16.20
C ALA A 196 -0.55 15.53 -16.59
N LEU A 197 -1.78 15.13 -16.25
CA LEU A 197 -2.97 15.96 -16.48
C LEU A 197 -2.93 17.26 -15.67
N ALA A 198 -2.59 17.19 -14.39
CA ALA A 198 -2.45 18.37 -13.53
C ALA A 198 -1.39 19.35 -14.08
N LYS A 199 -0.23 18.84 -14.52
CA LYS A 199 0.82 19.68 -15.14
C LYS A 199 0.45 20.25 -16.50
N LEU A 200 -0.53 19.66 -17.19
CA LEU A 200 -1.07 20.20 -18.44
C LEU A 200 -2.16 21.26 -18.20
N GLY A 201 -2.53 21.54 -16.95
CA GLY A 201 -3.67 22.39 -16.61
C GLY A 201 -5.02 21.75 -16.94
N ARG A 202 -5.06 20.42 -17.12
CA ARG A 202 -6.29 19.66 -17.40
C ARG A 202 -6.90 19.21 -16.08
N ASP A 203 -7.24 20.17 -15.23
CA ASP A 203 -7.53 19.93 -13.82
C ASP A 203 -8.79 19.11 -13.58
N ASP A 204 -9.83 19.33 -14.39
CA ASP A 204 -11.09 18.60 -14.26
C ASP A 204 -10.89 17.10 -14.55
N GLU A 205 -10.07 16.78 -15.55
CA GLU A 205 -9.70 15.40 -15.85
C GLU A 205 -8.81 14.79 -14.77
N ALA A 206 -7.86 15.57 -14.24
CA ALA A 206 -7.00 15.12 -13.14
C ALA A 206 -7.83 14.79 -11.89
N ARG A 207 -8.78 15.66 -11.51
CA ARG A 207 -9.69 15.45 -10.37
C ARG A 207 -10.63 14.27 -10.59
N SER A 208 -11.23 14.17 -11.78
CA SER A 208 -12.10 13.04 -12.11
C SER A 208 -11.36 11.70 -11.98
N ARG A 209 -10.13 11.63 -12.52
CA ARG A 209 -9.30 10.44 -12.40
C ARG A 209 -8.83 10.17 -10.98
N SER A 210 -8.47 11.19 -10.19
CA SER A 210 -8.08 10.99 -8.79
C SER A 210 -9.23 10.46 -7.95
N SER A 211 -10.46 10.96 -8.17
CA SER A 211 -11.64 10.44 -7.48
C SER A 211 -11.89 8.98 -7.81
N ALA A 212 -11.79 8.59 -9.09
CA ALA A 212 -11.89 7.19 -9.49
C ALA A 212 -10.78 6.33 -8.89
N PHE A 213 -9.54 6.84 -8.87
CA PHE A 213 -8.39 6.17 -8.27
C PHE A 213 -8.61 5.90 -6.78
N PHE A 214 -9.04 6.89 -6.00
CA PHE A 214 -9.28 6.70 -4.56
C PHE A 214 -10.50 5.86 -4.23
N ALA A 215 -11.51 5.83 -5.12
CA ALA A 215 -12.63 4.91 -4.98
C ALA A 215 -12.17 3.45 -5.18
N ALA A 216 -11.28 3.20 -6.14
CA ALA A 216 -10.72 1.88 -6.41
C ALA A 216 -9.62 1.46 -5.41
N HIS A 217 -8.82 2.42 -4.94
CA HIS A 217 -7.67 2.19 -4.05
C HIS A 217 -7.72 3.08 -2.78
N PRO A 218 -8.66 2.85 -1.84
CA PRO A 218 -8.83 3.72 -0.66
C PRO A 218 -7.63 3.75 0.29
N GLY A 219 -6.79 2.70 0.29
CA GLY A 219 -5.59 2.60 1.12
C GLY A 219 -4.28 2.92 0.39
N SER A 220 -4.34 3.49 -0.82
CA SER A 220 -3.14 3.69 -1.64
C SER A 220 -2.12 4.63 -0.97
N ALA A 221 -0.84 4.24 -1.02
CA ALA A 221 0.27 5.06 -0.54
C ALA A 221 0.46 6.35 -1.36
N TYR A 222 -0.15 6.44 -2.55
CA TYR A 222 0.00 7.58 -3.45
C TYR A 222 -0.90 8.78 -3.11
N ARG A 223 -1.72 8.71 -2.06
CA ARG A 223 -2.68 9.77 -1.71
C ARG A 223 -2.04 11.16 -1.60
N LEU A 224 -1.02 11.28 -0.75
CA LEU A 224 -0.34 12.57 -0.52
C LEU A 224 0.23 13.16 -1.81
N ARG A 225 0.73 12.30 -2.70
CA ARG A 225 1.35 12.70 -3.96
C ARG A 225 0.31 13.20 -4.97
N ILE A 226 -0.81 12.49 -5.10
CA ILE A 226 -1.93 12.91 -5.94
C ILE A 226 -2.51 14.23 -5.44
N ASP A 227 -2.74 14.36 -4.13
CA ASP A 227 -3.28 15.58 -3.54
C ASP A 227 -2.36 16.79 -3.77
N ASP A 228 -1.04 16.59 -3.70
CA ASP A 228 -0.05 17.62 -4.00
C ASP A 228 -0.09 18.07 -5.46
N ALA A 229 -0.19 17.14 -6.40
CA ALA A 229 -0.31 17.45 -7.83
C ALA A 229 -1.54 18.31 -8.13
N LEU A 230 -2.70 17.97 -7.54
CA LEU A 230 -3.95 18.71 -7.72
C LEU A 230 -3.91 20.11 -7.08
N ARG A 231 -3.26 20.24 -5.92
CA ARG A 231 -3.12 21.53 -5.24
C ARG A 231 -2.25 22.50 -6.05
N LYS A 232 -1.15 21.98 -6.63
CA LYS A 232 -0.23 22.76 -7.46
C LYS A 232 -0.89 23.28 -8.72
N SER A 233 -1.77 22.50 -9.33
CA SER A 233 -2.47 22.94 -10.54
C SER A 233 -3.60 23.94 -10.25
N ALA A 234 -4.24 23.84 -9.08
CA ALA A 234 -5.26 24.78 -8.63
C ALA A 234 -4.69 26.16 -8.19
N SER A 235 -3.38 26.26 -7.92
CA SER A 235 -2.75 27.53 -7.56
C SER A 235 -2.40 28.32 -8.83
N PRO A 236 -3.04 29.47 -9.11
CA PRO A 236 -2.66 30.29 -10.26
C PRO A 236 -1.21 30.77 -10.08
N ALA A 237 -0.45 30.77 -11.19
CA ALA A 237 0.89 31.36 -11.21
C ALA A 237 0.83 32.79 -10.63
N PRO A 238 1.79 33.22 -9.78
CA PRO A 238 1.79 34.57 -9.25
C PRO A 238 1.85 35.54 -10.44
N SER A 239 0.84 36.41 -10.55
CA SER A 239 0.80 37.49 -11.53
C SER A 239 2.14 38.23 -11.52
N PRO A 240 2.74 38.55 -12.68
CA PRO A 240 3.97 39.33 -12.69
C PRO A 240 3.67 40.65 -11.98
N ARG A 241 4.44 40.95 -10.93
CA ARG A 241 4.27 42.18 -10.14
C ARG A 241 4.27 43.35 -11.12
N GLU A 242 3.15 44.06 -11.17
CA GLU A 242 3.07 45.34 -11.86
C GLU A 242 4.23 46.21 -11.36
N SER A 243 5.08 46.60 -12.31
CA SER A 243 6.14 47.59 -12.13
C SER A 243 5.48 48.89 -11.67
N HIS A 244 5.46 49.11 -10.36
CA HIS A 244 5.17 50.39 -9.77
C HIS A 244 6.42 51.26 -9.94
N ASP A 245 6.40 52.10 -10.97
CA ASP A 245 7.42 53.09 -11.26
C ASP A 245 6.87 54.46 -10.81
N PRO A 246 7.52 55.15 -9.85
CA PRO A 246 7.41 56.59 -9.70
C PRO A 246 8.62 57.34 -10.24
#